data_AF-W9IBH1-F1
#
_entry.id   AF-W9IBH1-F1
#
_cell.length_a   1.000
_cell.length_b   1.000
_cell.length_c   1.000
_cell.angle_alpha   90.00
_cell.angle_beta   90.00
_cell.angle_gamma   90.00
#
_symmetry.space_group_name_H-M   'P 1'
#
loop_
_entity.id
_entity.type
_entity.pdbx_description
1 polymer ?
#
loop_
_entity_poly.entity_id
_entity_poly.type
_entity_poly.pdbx_seq_one_letter_code
_entity_poly.pdbx_strand_id
1 'polypeptide(L)'
;MSNPNLPTPTIDAATYYDVASQQLHLVITYPSGVAIWPNDIVVNLIAPSSATPTKVGNGAPTFTANTKTGTIVMPLALASASQGGQLTVASLDTSWESSSPSDPWMIPAINSSPFTSVPTASFTSLGSVEVTWSWIQKMGATAQQVTLTIAGQTPVTTMVKSPDVTATFTMAQAKNLFMPGKKVAIQCIPIAPGLWATPVNTTFSIPKSSAMTSISLNTPPLLSSECTMTSLSVQGTNTMQVWWGTPEGAIETAEFPLQRFHPETAQFASASTVSDTGSCLASVSVNSTKQLVWWITETGAIDGQVNSGKGWASPGTGPGEAYPFNEAGTASTANGGSMTSLLLGNNGTILFWVDAKGAIGCCRWFASSGWQAVFDALPPGTASATTQLTTLSVGSTAYLFCVSPDGAIVGGSWSDANSGTLGLMSPVAVAPLNSAAPDGGLTSISVNAREIAVLWTTPKNSIDIAFLFEEPYSFRNFQRPLTVSQSVLGGTGIAVYSMEANQYSVWWIGQSSDLRRTNVDFTKVSSTPTPDWPVFEEVGPDSCKKMRSLLVQKVSGTQVDVFYVNAKGAVAGLSYES
;
A
#
# COMPACT_ATOMS: atom_id res chain seq x y z
N MET A 1 -65.48 30.24 -12.65
CA MET A 1 -66.46 30.67 -11.64
C MET A 1 -66.26 29.77 -10.44
N SER A 2 -65.91 30.32 -9.28
CA SER A 2 -65.75 29.53 -8.05
C SER A 2 -67.12 29.33 -7.42
N ASN A 3 -67.45 28.09 -7.02
CA ASN A 3 -68.70 27.79 -6.35
C ASN A 3 -68.57 28.19 -4.86
N PRO A 4 -69.27 29.24 -4.38
CA PRO A 4 -69.12 29.73 -3.00
C PRO A 4 -69.67 28.76 -1.94
N ASN A 5 -70.37 27.70 -2.35
CA ASN A 5 -70.97 26.71 -1.45
C ASN A 5 -70.05 25.50 -1.17
N LEU A 6 -68.94 25.34 -1.89
CA LEU A 6 -67.95 24.29 -1.63
C LEU A 6 -66.91 24.77 -0.62
N PRO A 7 -66.63 24.01 0.46
CA PRO A 7 -65.63 24.40 1.43
C PRO A 7 -64.22 24.34 0.82
N THR A 8 -63.39 25.36 1.08
CA THR A 8 -61.98 25.34 0.67
C THR A 8 -61.18 24.38 1.56
N PRO A 9 -60.49 23.37 0.99
CA PRO A 9 -59.62 22.48 1.74
C PRO A 9 -58.33 23.20 2.17
N THR A 10 -57.73 22.70 3.24
CA THR A 10 -56.36 23.06 3.65
C THR A 10 -55.45 21.84 3.49
N ILE A 11 -54.23 22.04 3.01
CA ILE A 11 -53.23 20.97 2.89
C ILE A 11 -52.59 20.79 4.28
N ASP A 12 -52.66 19.58 4.82
CA ASP A 12 -52.11 19.25 6.12
C ASP A 12 -50.59 19.02 6.05
N ALA A 13 -49.89 19.30 7.14
CA ALA A 13 -48.45 19.06 7.29
C ALA A 13 -48.06 17.58 7.15
N ALA A 14 -49.00 16.65 7.33
CA ALA A 14 -48.80 15.22 7.08
C ALA A 14 -48.71 14.83 5.59
N THR A 15 -48.92 15.77 4.66
CA THR A 15 -48.71 15.55 3.22
C THR A 15 -47.25 15.25 2.91
N TYR A 16 -46.98 14.21 2.11
CA TYR A 16 -45.62 13.85 1.69
C TYR A 16 -45.59 13.26 0.27
N TYR A 17 -44.38 13.20 -0.33
CA TYR A 17 -44.15 12.57 -1.62
C TYR A 17 -43.27 11.33 -1.44
N ASP A 18 -43.72 10.17 -1.96
CA ASP A 18 -42.97 8.93 -1.98
C ASP A 18 -42.21 8.79 -3.31
N VAL A 19 -40.89 8.86 -3.22
CA VAL A 19 -39.98 8.77 -4.37
C VAL A 19 -39.93 7.36 -4.96
N ALA A 20 -40.05 6.33 -4.13
CA ALA A 20 -39.93 4.94 -4.58
C ALA A 20 -41.11 4.55 -5.47
N SER A 21 -42.31 4.99 -5.11
CA SER A 21 -43.54 4.74 -5.87
C SER A 21 -43.90 5.87 -6.85
N GLN A 22 -43.22 7.02 -6.80
CA GLN A 22 -43.54 8.26 -7.53
C GLN A 22 -44.98 8.74 -7.27
N GLN A 23 -45.42 8.66 -6.01
CA GLN A 23 -46.77 9.02 -5.59
C GLN A 23 -46.77 10.18 -4.60
N LEU A 24 -47.67 11.13 -4.80
CA LEU A 24 -48.00 12.17 -3.83
C LEU A 24 -49.09 11.67 -2.89
N HIS A 25 -48.78 11.62 -1.60
CA HIS A 25 -49.72 11.31 -0.52
C HIS A 25 -50.21 12.63 0.09
N LEU A 26 -51.36 13.10 -0.40
CA LEU A 26 -51.94 14.36 0.01
C LEU A 26 -52.95 14.13 1.15
N VAL A 27 -52.75 14.87 2.24
CA VAL A 27 -53.64 14.92 3.39
C VAL A 27 -54.31 16.29 3.40
N ILE A 28 -55.64 16.30 3.36
CA ILE A 28 -56.43 17.53 3.31
C ILE A 28 -57.42 17.60 4.47
N THR A 29 -57.61 18.80 5.03
CA THR A 29 -58.54 19.04 6.13
C THR A 29 -59.54 20.13 5.78
N TYR A 30 -60.82 19.90 6.09
CA TYR A 30 -61.91 20.82 5.82
C TYR A 30 -62.35 21.60 7.09
N PRO A 31 -62.84 22.85 6.97
CA PRO A 31 -63.21 23.67 8.13
C PRO A 31 -64.49 23.19 8.85
N SER A 32 -65.51 22.73 8.10
CA SER A 32 -66.85 22.41 8.63
C SER A 32 -67.06 20.91 8.89
N GLY A 33 -67.99 20.58 9.78
CA GLY A 33 -68.38 19.18 10.07
C GLY A 33 -69.41 18.67 9.05
N VAL A 34 -69.04 17.64 8.29
CA VAL A 34 -69.88 16.59 7.66
C VAL A 34 -71.03 17.02 6.71
N ALA A 35 -71.34 18.30 6.49
CA ALA A 35 -72.56 18.64 5.75
C ALA A 35 -72.46 18.45 4.21
N ILE A 36 -71.29 18.66 3.59
CA ILE A 36 -71.09 18.48 2.13
C ILE A 36 -69.63 18.08 1.86
N TRP A 37 -69.38 16.80 1.59
CA TRP A 37 -68.06 16.35 1.11
C TRP A 37 -67.98 16.51 -0.41
N PRO A 38 -66.87 17.01 -0.97
CA PRO A 38 -66.71 17.05 -2.41
C PRO A 38 -66.50 15.64 -2.97
N ASN A 39 -66.97 15.43 -4.20
CA ASN A 39 -66.83 14.14 -4.88
C ASN A 39 -65.41 13.93 -5.43
N ASP A 40 -64.71 15.02 -5.74
CA ASP A 40 -63.38 15.01 -6.33
C ASP A 40 -62.61 16.26 -5.84
N ILE A 41 -61.28 16.23 -5.92
CA ILE A 41 -60.43 17.40 -5.75
C ILE A 41 -59.53 17.58 -6.98
N VAL A 42 -59.22 18.81 -7.34
CA VAL A 42 -58.17 19.12 -8.32
C VAL A 42 -56.91 19.54 -7.61
N VAL A 43 -55.77 19.01 -8.07
CA VAL A 43 -54.44 19.38 -7.59
C VAL A 43 -53.71 20.13 -8.68
N ASN A 44 -53.27 21.34 -8.37
CA ASN A 44 -52.50 22.17 -9.27
C ASN A 44 -51.10 22.40 -8.73
N LEU A 45 -50.11 22.36 -9.63
CA LEU A 45 -48.72 22.69 -9.37
C LEU A 45 -48.41 24.08 -9.90
N ILE A 46 -47.85 24.91 -9.04
CA ILE A 46 -47.27 26.22 -9.37
C ILE A 46 -45.75 26.02 -9.41
N ALA A 47 -45.20 25.95 -10.61
CA ALA A 47 -43.76 25.78 -10.79
C ALA A 47 -43.00 27.08 -10.43
N PRO A 48 -41.75 27.02 -9.94
CA PRO A 48 -40.99 28.23 -9.58
C PRO A 48 -40.78 29.20 -10.76
N SER A 49 -40.80 28.67 -11.99
CA SER A 49 -40.62 29.42 -13.23
C SER A 49 -41.93 30.00 -13.80
N SER A 50 -43.10 29.71 -13.20
CA SER A 50 -44.41 30.11 -13.72
C SER A 50 -45.38 30.44 -12.59
N ALA A 51 -45.96 31.65 -12.64
CA ALA A 51 -47.03 32.05 -11.72
C ALA A 51 -48.39 31.36 -12.03
N THR A 52 -48.52 30.72 -13.20
CA THR A 52 -49.76 30.06 -13.63
C THR A 52 -49.81 28.62 -13.08
N PRO A 53 -50.83 28.27 -12.27
CA PRO A 53 -51.03 26.91 -11.80
C PRO A 53 -51.35 25.97 -12.97
N THR A 54 -50.72 24.79 -12.99
CA THR A 54 -50.99 23.73 -13.97
C THR A 54 -51.62 22.55 -13.26
N LYS A 55 -52.74 22.03 -13.78
CA LYS A 55 -53.38 20.83 -13.23
C LYS A 55 -52.45 19.62 -13.36
N VAL A 56 -52.13 18.98 -12.24
CA VAL A 56 -51.27 17.78 -12.17
C VAL A 56 -52.05 16.50 -11.83
N GLY A 57 -53.26 16.64 -11.30
CA GLY A 57 -54.12 15.49 -11.01
C GLY A 57 -55.50 15.86 -10.50
N ASN A 58 -56.34 14.84 -10.35
CA ASN A 58 -57.59 14.87 -9.62
C ASN A 58 -57.91 13.47 -9.06
N GLY A 59 -58.74 13.40 -8.03
CA GLY A 59 -59.34 12.16 -7.54
C GLY A 59 -60.21 12.36 -6.30
N ALA A 60 -61.01 11.34 -5.98
CA ALA A 60 -61.87 11.33 -4.82
C ALA A 60 -61.05 11.13 -3.53
N PRO A 61 -61.08 12.06 -2.56
CA PRO A 61 -60.43 11.85 -1.27
C PRO A 61 -61.17 10.79 -0.46
N THR A 62 -60.41 9.92 0.22
CA THR A 62 -60.97 8.94 1.16
C THR A 62 -61.01 9.56 2.56
N PHE A 63 -62.19 9.61 3.17
CA PHE A 63 -62.38 10.14 4.53
C PHE A 63 -62.44 9.02 5.55
N THR A 64 -61.85 9.24 6.72
CA THR A 64 -62.04 8.34 7.87
C THR A 64 -63.38 8.67 8.52
N ALA A 65 -64.11 7.67 9.02
CA ALA A 65 -65.42 7.88 9.63
C ALA A 65 -65.36 8.94 10.74
N ASN A 66 -66.24 9.94 10.68
CA ASN A 66 -66.35 11.05 11.62
C ASN A 66 -65.14 12.00 11.72
N THR A 67 -64.23 12.02 10.73
CA THR A 67 -63.12 12.99 10.69
C THR A 67 -63.34 14.08 9.65
N LYS A 68 -62.60 15.20 9.79
CA LYS A 68 -62.55 16.29 8.80
C LYS A 68 -61.40 16.16 7.79
N THR A 69 -60.67 15.05 7.87
CA THR A 69 -59.42 14.83 7.18
C THR A 69 -59.60 13.73 6.15
N GLY A 70 -59.32 14.07 4.89
CA GLY A 70 -59.31 13.15 3.76
C GLY A 70 -57.89 12.89 3.28
N THR A 71 -57.65 11.70 2.74
CA THR A 71 -56.38 11.35 2.11
C THR A 71 -56.60 10.98 0.65
N ILE A 72 -55.66 11.38 -0.21
CA ILE A 72 -55.62 10.98 -1.60
C ILE A 72 -54.19 10.64 -1.99
N VAL A 73 -54.04 9.58 -2.78
CA VAL A 73 -52.76 9.17 -3.35
C VAL A 73 -52.87 9.32 -4.85
N MET A 74 -51.92 10.03 -5.46
CA MET A 74 -51.90 10.22 -6.90
C MET A 74 -50.49 10.12 -7.49
N PRO A 75 -50.34 9.66 -8.73
CA PRO A 75 -49.07 9.68 -9.40
C PRO A 75 -48.63 11.12 -9.65
N LEU A 76 -47.40 11.45 -9.28
CA LEU A 76 -46.76 12.71 -9.63
C LEU A 76 -45.35 12.39 -10.10
N ALA A 77 -45.05 12.68 -11.37
CA ALA A 77 -43.76 12.36 -11.95
C ALA A 77 -42.63 13.04 -11.18
N LEU A 78 -41.53 12.31 -10.94
CA LEU A 78 -40.37 12.83 -10.20
C LEU A 78 -39.84 14.12 -10.82
N ALA A 79 -39.87 14.25 -12.15
CA ALA A 79 -39.45 15.45 -12.87
C ALA A 79 -40.27 16.71 -12.54
N SER A 80 -41.55 16.54 -12.16
CA SER A 80 -42.43 17.63 -11.74
C SER A 80 -42.25 17.94 -10.26
N ALA A 81 -42.08 16.91 -9.42
CA ALA A 81 -41.83 17.07 -7.99
C ALA A 81 -40.44 17.70 -7.71
N SER A 82 -39.43 17.38 -8.51
CA SER A 82 -38.03 17.81 -8.32
C SER A 82 -37.75 19.24 -8.74
N GLN A 83 -38.64 19.87 -9.51
CA GLN A 83 -38.48 21.27 -9.91
C GLN A 83 -38.72 22.25 -8.76
N GLY A 84 -39.19 21.77 -7.60
CA GLY A 84 -39.73 22.61 -6.55
C GLY A 84 -41.07 23.23 -6.97
N GLY A 85 -41.68 24.02 -6.09
CA GLY A 85 -42.95 24.71 -6.38
C GLY A 85 -43.96 24.62 -5.23
N GLN A 86 -45.16 25.12 -5.50
CA GLN A 86 -46.27 25.11 -4.57
C GLN A 86 -47.43 24.28 -5.11
N LEU A 87 -48.05 23.48 -4.26
CA LEU A 87 -49.29 22.78 -4.54
C LEU A 87 -50.48 23.60 -4.03
N THR A 88 -51.53 23.67 -4.83
CA THR A 88 -52.83 24.16 -4.40
C THR A 88 -53.87 23.10 -4.70
N VAL A 89 -54.86 22.99 -3.83
CA VAL A 89 -55.98 22.07 -4.00
C VAL A 89 -57.31 22.79 -3.95
N ALA A 90 -58.25 22.38 -4.79
CA ALA A 90 -59.61 22.90 -4.78
C ALA A 90 -60.59 21.74 -4.86
N SER A 91 -61.71 21.86 -4.15
CA SER A 91 -62.80 20.89 -4.17
C SER A 91 -63.61 21.00 -5.45
N LEU A 92 -64.12 19.89 -5.95
CA LEU A 92 -64.98 19.81 -7.13
C LEU A 92 -66.35 19.23 -6.77
N ASP A 93 -67.40 19.83 -7.32
CA ASP A 93 -68.75 19.25 -7.30
C ASP A 93 -69.01 18.32 -8.50
N THR A 94 -70.22 17.76 -8.58
CA THR A 94 -70.67 16.90 -9.70
C THR A 94 -70.65 17.59 -11.06
N SER A 95 -70.66 18.93 -11.09
CA SER A 95 -70.59 19.76 -12.30
C SER A 95 -69.17 20.22 -12.64
N TRP A 96 -68.15 19.74 -11.91
CA TRP A 96 -66.74 20.16 -12.04
C TRP A 96 -66.50 21.65 -11.78
N GLU A 97 -67.41 22.32 -11.08
CA GLU A 97 -67.14 23.66 -10.58
C GLU A 97 -66.24 23.57 -9.33
N SER A 98 -65.21 24.40 -9.29
CA SER A 98 -64.21 24.36 -8.22
C SER A 98 -64.52 25.32 -7.08
N SER A 99 -64.15 24.96 -5.85
CA SER A 99 -64.03 25.92 -4.74
C SER A 99 -62.93 26.95 -5.01
N SER A 100 -62.79 27.94 -4.12
CA SER A 100 -61.53 28.68 -4.02
C SER A 100 -60.38 27.72 -3.68
N PRO A 101 -59.20 27.86 -4.30
CA PRO A 101 -58.05 27.01 -4.02
C PRO A 101 -57.53 27.25 -2.60
N SER A 102 -56.90 26.23 -2.03
CA SER A 102 -56.19 26.30 -0.76
C SER A 102 -55.05 27.32 -0.81
N ASP A 103 -54.57 27.73 0.36
CA ASP A 103 -53.27 28.38 0.44
C ASP A 103 -52.18 27.49 -0.20
N PRO A 104 -51.22 28.07 -0.92
CA PRO A 104 -50.17 27.30 -1.57
C PRO A 104 -49.28 26.59 -0.55
N TRP A 105 -49.12 25.27 -0.70
CA TRP A 105 -48.26 24.44 0.13
C TRP A 105 -46.95 24.13 -0.59
N MET A 106 -45.81 24.42 0.05
CA MET A 106 -44.50 24.14 -0.53
C MET A 106 -44.25 22.64 -0.60
N ILE A 107 -43.87 22.12 -1.77
CA ILE A 107 -43.44 20.72 -1.88
C ILE A 107 -42.18 20.52 -1.01
N PRO A 108 -42.20 19.62 -0.01
CA PRO A 108 -41.07 19.37 0.85
C PRO A 108 -39.89 18.88 0.01
N ALA A 109 -38.69 19.32 0.38
CA ALA A 109 -37.46 18.92 -0.29
C ALA A 109 -37.40 17.38 -0.37
N ILE A 110 -37.24 16.87 -1.59
CA ILE A 110 -37.19 15.43 -1.84
C ILE A 110 -35.97 14.86 -1.10
N ASN A 111 -36.24 14.11 -0.04
CA ASN A 111 -35.28 13.52 0.90
C ASN A 111 -34.75 12.15 0.45
N SER A 112 -34.88 11.80 -0.83
CA SER A 112 -34.26 10.60 -1.37
C SER A 112 -32.79 10.86 -1.69
N SER A 113 -31.95 9.94 -1.20
CA SER A 113 -30.53 9.79 -1.55
C SER A 113 -30.23 10.16 -3.03
N PRO A 114 -29.22 10.99 -3.30
CA PRO A 114 -28.85 11.42 -4.66
C PRO A 114 -28.12 10.35 -5.48
N PHE A 115 -28.15 9.08 -5.06
CA PHE A 115 -27.40 7.98 -5.66
C PHE A 115 -28.32 6.91 -6.25
N THR A 116 -28.06 6.51 -7.50
CA THR A 116 -28.60 5.26 -8.09
C THR A 116 -27.79 4.03 -7.70
N SER A 117 -26.58 4.21 -7.16
CA SER A 117 -25.69 3.16 -6.67
C SER A 117 -24.89 3.66 -5.46
N VAL A 118 -24.67 2.78 -4.48
CA VAL A 118 -23.84 3.09 -3.32
C VAL A 118 -22.41 3.39 -3.81
N PRO A 119 -21.79 4.52 -3.40
CA PRO A 119 -20.39 4.82 -3.74
C PRO A 119 -19.49 3.63 -3.42
N THR A 120 -18.64 3.22 -4.35
CA THR A 120 -17.63 2.19 -4.14
C THR A 120 -16.26 2.85 -3.96
N ALA A 121 -15.43 2.26 -3.11
CA ALA A 121 -14.06 2.71 -2.88
C ALA A 121 -13.08 1.59 -3.25
N SER A 122 -11.96 1.97 -3.83
CA SER A 122 -10.87 1.08 -4.22
C SER A 122 -9.53 1.75 -3.91
N PHE A 123 -8.47 0.97 -3.65
CA PHE A 123 -7.22 1.48 -3.06
C PHE A 123 -6.08 1.51 -4.06
N THR A 124 -5.86 2.58 -4.81
CA THR A 124 -4.84 2.58 -5.88
C THR A 124 -3.48 2.09 -5.39
N SER A 125 -2.67 1.56 -6.29
CA SER A 125 -1.32 1.05 -5.98
C SER A 125 -0.35 2.11 -5.42
N LEU A 126 -0.74 3.39 -5.44
CA LEU A 126 -0.09 4.50 -4.75
C LEU A 126 -0.41 4.57 -3.25
N GLY A 127 -1.40 3.82 -2.78
CA GLY A 127 -1.95 3.92 -1.44
C GLY A 127 -3.19 4.80 -1.34
N SER A 128 -3.63 5.42 -2.44
CA SER A 128 -4.73 6.39 -2.45
C SER A 128 -6.10 5.71 -2.50
N VAL A 129 -7.15 6.37 -2.03
CA VAL A 129 -8.52 5.86 -2.17
C VAL A 129 -9.18 6.50 -3.38
N GLU A 130 -9.53 5.68 -4.36
CA GLU A 130 -10.37 6.08 -5.48
C GLU A 130 -11.82 5.72 -5.18
N VAL A 131 -12.69 6.73 -5.21
CA VAL A 131 -14.13 6.60 -5.02
C VAL A 131 -14.80 6.74 -6.36
N THR A 132 -15.66 5.78 -6.68
CA THR A 132 -16.47 5.80 -7.91
C THR A 132 -17.96 5.73 -7.56
N TRP A 133 -18.78 6.46 -8.29
CA TRP A 133 -20.24 6.45 -8.15
C TRP A 133 -20.91 6.64 -9.52
N SER A 134 -22.22 6.92 -9.55
CA SER A 134 -22.93 7.23 -10.79
C SER A 134 -23.80 8.48 -10.63
N TRP A 135 -23.81 9.35 -11.65
CA TRP A 135 -24.71 10.51 -11.69
C TRP A 135 -26.15 10.06 -11.94
N ILE A 136 -27.11 10.74 -11.30
CA ILE A 136 -28.51 10.70 -11.75
C ILE A 136 -28.63 11.59 -12.98
N GLN A 137 -28.94 10.99 -14.13
CA GLN A 137 -28.96 11.63 -15.46
C GLN A 137 -29.90 12.85 -15.63
N LYS A 138 -30.60 13.33 -14.57
CA LYS A 138 -31.67 14.34 -14.68
C LYS A 138 -31.80 15.35 -13.53
N MET A 139 -30.91 15.36 -12.52
CA MET A 139 -31.03 16.29 -11.37
C MET A 139 -30.38 17.68 -11.55
N GLY A 140 -29.83 18.01 -12.72
CA GLY A 140 -29.28 19.36 -12.99
C GLY A 140 -28.07 19.76 -12.12
N ALA A 141 -27.55 18.87 -11.28
CA ALA A 141 -26.38 19.13 -10.45
C ALA A 141 -25.14 19.32 -11.35
N THR A 142 -24.47 20.46 -11.19
CA THR A 142 -23.28 20.81 -11.97
C THR A 142 -21.99 20.27 -11.34
N ALA A 143 -22.03 20.01 -10.02
CA ALA A 143 -20.93 19.44 -9.26
C ALA A 143 -21.42 18.64 -8.03
N GLN A 144 -20.56 17.78 -7.52
CA GLN A 144 -20.72 17.09 -6.24
C GLN A 144 -19.52 17.37 -5.34
N GLN A 145 -19.82 17.59 -4.07
CA GLN A 145 -18.83 17.63 -3.01
C GLN A 145 -18.66 16.22 -2.45
N VAL A 146 -17.46 15.67 -2.57
CA VAL A 146 -17.10 14.38 -1.99
C VAL A 146 -16.20 14.64 -0.80
N THR A 147 -16.62 14.18 0.37
CA THR A 147 -15.95 14.39 1.64
C THR A 147 -15.51 13.04 2.20
N LEU A 148 -14.21 12.90 2.43
CA LEU A 148 -13.58 11.77 3.09
C LEU A 148 -13.39 12.10 4.57
N THR A 149 -13.93 11.26 5.45
CA THR A 149 -13.79 11.38 6.90
C THR A 149 -13.08 10.18 7.47
N ILE A 150 -11.99 10.43 8.19
CA ILE A 150 -11.24 9.45 8.99
C ILE A 150 -11.47 9.79 10.45
N ALA A 151 -11.78 8.80 11.29
CA ALA A 151 -12.07 9.03 12.70
C ALA A 151 -10.93 9.79 13.40
N GLY A 152 -11.27 10.89 14.09
CA GLY A 152 -10.30 11.74 14.81
C GLY A 152 -9.55 12.74 13.93
N GLN A 153 -9.96 12.97 12.68
CA GLN A 153 -9.30 13.89 11.75
C GLN A 153 -10.25 14.91 11.15
N THR A 154 -9.67 16.01 10.67
CA THR A 154 -10.38 16.98 9.82
C THR A 154 -10.76 16.34 8.49
N PRO A 155 -12.05 16.38 8.08
CA PRO A 155 -12.49 15.82 6.82
C PRO A 155 -11.79 16.46 5.62
N VAL A 156 -11.50 15.66 4.60
CA VAL A 156 -10.92 16.11 3.34
C VAL A 156 -12.03 16.21 2.31
N THR A 157 -12.15 17.35 1.65
CA THR A 157 -13.22 17.59 0.68
C THR A 157 -12.63 17.82 -0.72
N THR A 158 -13.27 17.24 -1.73
CA THR A 158 -13.00 17.56 -3.14
C THR A 158 -14.29 17.83 -3.90
N MET A 159 -14.18 18.62 -4.96
CA MET A 159 -15.28 19.02 -5.83
C MET A 159 -15.14 18.31 -7.16
N VAL A 160 -16.15 17.51 -7.54
CA VAL A 160 -16.17 16.77 -8.81
C VAL A 160 -17.26 17.34 -9.70
N LYS A 161 -16.88 17.78 -10.90
CA LYS A 161 -17.80 18.38 -11.88
C LYS A 161 -18.42 17.29 -12.75
N SER A 162 -19.69 17.44 -13.12
CA SER A 162 -20.31 16.55 -14.10
C SER A 162 -19.57 16.64 -15.44
N PRO A 163 -19.33 15.52 -16.16
CA PRO A 163 -19.85 14.17 -15.94
C PRO A 163 -18.93 13.24 -15.13
N ASP A 164 -17.84 13.74 -14.55
CA ASP A 164 -16.85 12.90 -13.86
C ASP A 164 -17.47 12.19 -12.65
N VAL A 165 -17.23 10.90 -12.53
CA VAL A 165 -17.80 10.02 -11.48
C VAL A 165 -16.76 9.47 -10.52
N THR A 166 -15.55 10.03 -10.58
CA THR A 166 -14.40 9.53 -9.82
C THR A 166 -13.81 10.65 -8.99
N ALA A 167 -13.53 10.37 -7.72
CA ALA A 167 -12.76 11.21 -6.83
C ALA A 167 -11.58 10.41 -6.26
N THR A 168 -10.37 10.89 -6.44
CA THR A 168 -9.17 10.27 -5.86
C THR A 168 -8.73 11.07 -4.65
N PHE A 169 -8.67 10.42 -3.49
CA PHE A 169 -8.10 10.95 -2.26
C PHE A 169 -6.71 10.37 -2.05
N THR A 170 -5.69 11.22 -2.13
CA THR A 170 -4.30 10.77 -2.00
C THR A 170 -3.91 10.50 -0.56
N MET A 171 -2.91 9.64 -0.33
CA MET A 171 -2.31 9.46 1.00
C MET A 171 -1.91 10.80 1.63
N ALA A 172 -1.30 11.70 0.84
CA ALA A 172 -0.88 13.02 1.30
C ALA A 172 -2.06 13.88 1.77
N GLN A 173 -3.17 13.89 1.01
CA GLN A 173 -4.40 14.58 1.41
C GLN A 173 -4.97 13.98 2.71
N ALA A 174 -4.89 12.67 2.87
CA ALA A 174 -5.28 11.95 4.08
C ALA A 174 -4.22 11.97 5.20
N LYS A 175 -3.14 12.78 5.09
CA LYS A 175 -2.02 12.83 6.05
C LYS A 175 -1.39 11.47 6.38
N ASN A 176 -1.33 10.57 5.40
CA ASN A 176 -0.87 9.18 5.51
C ASN A 176 -1.71 8.31 6.47
N LEU A 177 -2.98 8.65 6.70
CA LEU A 177 -3.84 7.98 7.67
C LEU A 177 -4.72 6.87 7.09
N PHE A 178 -4.52 6.49 5.82
CA PHE A 178 -5.05 5.23 5.30
C PHE A 178 -4.27 4.07 5.92
N MET A 179 -4.55 3.78 7.20
CA MET A 179 -3.97 2.67 7.93
C MET A 179 -4.83 1.41 7.75
N PRO A 180 -4.21 0.23 7.55
CA PRO A 180 -4.94 -1.04 7.50
C PRO A 180 -5.93 -1.19 8.67
N GLY A 181 -7.14 -1.63 8.37
CA GLY A 181 -8.17 -1.91 9.38
C GLY A 181 -8.92 -0.68 9.91
N LYS A 182 -8.49 0.55 9.58
CA LYS A 182 -9.28 1.74 9.88
C LYS A 182 -10.49 1.85 8.96
N LYS A 183 -11.60 2.33 9.53
CA LYS A 183 -12.80 2.66 8.77
C LYS A 183 -12.70 4.07 8.23
N VAL A 184 -13.06 4.22 6.96
CA VAL A 184 -13.12 5.50 6.27
C VAL A 184 -14.56 5.70 5.85
N ALA A 185 -15.14 6.85 6.21
CA ALA A 185 -16.47 7.23 5.78
C ALA A 185 -16.34 8.20 4.61
N ILE A 186 -17.05 7.92 3.52
CA ILE A 186 -17.18 8.83 2.39
C ILE A 186 -18.60 9.35 2.37
N GLN A 187 -18.70 10.67 2.42
CA GLN A 187 -19.92 11.41 2.32
C GLN A 187 -19.94 12.16 1.00
N CYS A 188 -21.00 11.99 0.23
CA CYS A 188 -21.17 12.73 -1.01
C CYS A 188 -22.43 13.62 -0.93
N ILE A 189 -22.27 14.89 -1.30
CA ILE A 189 -23.31 15.92 -1.24
C ILE A 189 -23.45 16.58 -2.63
N PRO A 190 -24.64 16.58 -3.24
CA PRO A 190 -24.86 17.29 -4.50
C PRO A 190 -24.86 18.81 -4.27
N ILE A 191 -24.27 19.54 -5.21
CA ILE A 191 -24.32 21.00 -5.23
C ILE A 191 -25.25 21.41 -6.37
N ALA A 192 -26.47 21.76 -5.99
CA ALA A 192 -27.43 22.46 -6.84
C ALA A 192 -27.89 23.74 -6.12
N PRO A 193 -28.22 24.82 -6.85
CA PRO A 193 -28.92 25.95 -6.24
C PRO A 193 -30.31 25.48 -5.77
N GLY A 194 -30.48 25.28 -4.45
CA GLY A 194 -31.81 25.16 -3.84
C GLY A 194 -32.37 23.76 -3.56
N LEU A 195 -31.65 22.66 -3.84
CA LEU A 195 -32.11 21.29 -3.49
C LEU A 195 -31.13 20.62 -2.53
N TRP A 196 -31.58 20.43 -1.28
CA TRP A 196 -30.87 19.68 -0.25
C TRP A 196 -31.26 18.20 -0.37
N ALA A 197 -30.39 17.38 -0.94
CA ALA A 197 -30.52 15.92 -0.80
C ALA A 197 -29.80 15.47 0.48
N THR A 198 -30.34 14.47 1.18
CA THR A 198 -29.65 13.83 2.31
C THR A 198 -28.31 13.28 1.85
N PRO A 199 -27.19 13.59 2.54
CA PRO A 199 -25.89 13.04 2.22
C PRO A 199 -25.90 11.51 2.26
N VAL A 200 -25.27 10.86 1.28
CA VAL A 200 -25.00 9.42 1.38
C VAL A 200 -23.66 9.21 2.02
N ASN A 201 -23.68 8.38 3.07
CA ASN A 201 -22.50 7.96 3.79
C ASN A 201 -22.25 6.48 3.48
N THR A 202 -21.11 6.17 2.88
CA THR A 202 -20.62 4.80 2.79
C THR A 202 -19.38 4.68 3.67
N THR A 203 -19.32 3.61 4.46
CA THR A 203 -18.13 3.31 5.26
C THR A 203 -17.43 2.08 4.68
N PHE A 204 -16.13 2.17 4.48
CA PHE A 204 -15.29 1.09 4.00
C PHE A 204 -14.21 0.83 5.04
N SER A 205 -13.78 -0.42 5.16
CA SER A 205 -12.60 -0.75 5.96
C SER A 205 -11.41 -0.83 5.02
N ILE A 206 -10.30 -0.20 5.39
CA ILE A 206 -9.05 -0.34 4.65
C ILE A 206 -8.62 -1.80 4.79
N PRO A 207 -8.33 -2.51 3.67
CA PRO A 207 -7.87 -3.90 3.72
C PRO A 207 -6.69 -4.03 4.67
N LYS A 208 -6.77 -5.01 5.55
CA LYS A 208 -5.72 -5.38 6.49
C LYS A 208 -5.50 -6.87 6.36
N SER A 209 -4.24 -7.28 6.27
CA SER A 209 -3.85 -8.67 6.43
C SER A 209 -4.19 -9.13 7.86
N SER A 210 -5.02 -10.16 8.00
CA SER A 210 -5.37 -10.76 9.30
C SER A 210 -4.32 -11.77 9.80
N ALA A 211 -3.17 -11.88 9.12
CA ALA A 211 -2.25 -13.00 9.26
C ALA A 211 -0.91 -12.64 9.93
N MET A 212 -0.77 -11.45 10.52
CA MET A 212 0.51 -11.02 11.08
C MET A 212 0.44 -10.57 12.54
N THR A 213 1.46 -10.98 13.28
CA THR A 213 1.65 -10.61 14.69
C THR A 213 2.87 -9.70 14.81
N SER A 214 2.71 -8.56 15.49
CA SER A 214 3.81 -7.62 15.68
C SER A 214 4.90 -8.20 16.59
N ILE A 215 6.15 -8.07 16.17
CA ILE A 215 7.33 -8.38 16.96
C ILE A 215 7.85 -7.08 17.57
N SER A 216 8.00 -7.03 18.89
CA SER A 216 8.46 -5.84 19.61
C SER A 216 9.65 -6.18 20.50
N LEU A 217 10.76 -5.48 20.29
CA LEU A 217 11.94 -5.59 21.15
C LEU A 217 11.66 -4.99 22.54
N ASN A 218 12.22 -5.58 23.60
CA ASN A 218 12.00 -5.12 24.99
C ASN A 218 12.53 -3.70 25.26
N THR A 219 13.57 -3.30 24.55
CA THR A 219 14.16 -1.96 24.53
C THR A 219 14.20 -1.54 23.07
N PRO A 220 13.61 -0.39 22.66
CA PRO A 220 13.64 0.03 21.26
C PRO A 220 15.07 0.44 20.90
N PRO A 221 15.82 -0.39 20.17
CA PRO A 221 17.22 -0.09 19.89
C PRO A 221 17.26 0.98 18.81
N LEU A 222 18.04 2.04 18.99
CA LEU A 222 18.18 3.04 17.95
C LEU A 222 19.14 2.50 16.88
N LEU A 223 18.72 2.60 15.62
CA LEU A 223 19.54 2.26 14.46
C LEU A 223 20.17 3.54 13.90
N SER A 224 21.46 3.48 13.62
CA SER A 224 22.17 4.56 12.92
C SER A 224 21.47 4.84 11.58
N SER A 225 21.41 6.12 11.17
CA SER A 225 20.61 6.57 10.01
C SER A 225 20.95 5.89 8.70
N GLU A 226 22.18 5.38 8.57
CA GLU A 226 22.71 4.80 7.33
C GLU A 226 23.18 3.34 7.52
N CYS A 227 22.90 2.72 8.68
CA CYS A 227 23.26 1.31 8.91
C CYS A 227 22.27 0.35 8.26
N THR A 228 22.79 -0.72 7.67
CA THR A 228 21.94 -1.83 7.23
C THR A 228 21.66 -2.81 8.37
N MET A 229 20.70 -3.72 8.18
CA MET A 229 20.50 -4.88 9.05
C MET A 229 20.91 -6.14 8.30
N THR A 230 21.29 -7.20 9.03
CA THR A 230 21.39 -8.54 8.47
C THR A 230 20.75 -9.55 9.41
N SER A 231 20.32 -10.68 8.88
CA SER A 231 19.67 -11.74 9.65
C SER A 231 20.18 -13.10 9.22
N LEU A 232 20.21 -14.02 10.17
CA LEU A 232 20.59 -15.40 9.95
C LEU A 232 19.62 -16.34 10.66
N SER A 233 19.06 -17.29 9.91
CA SER A 233 18.35 -18.42 10.51
C SER A 233 19.36 -19.53 10.81
N VAL A 234 19.42 -19.96 12.07
CA VAL A 234 20.38 -20.96 12.51
C VAL A 234 19.85 -22.35 12.13
N GLN A 235 20.61 -23.05 11.29
CA GLN A 235 20.19 -24.34 10.75
C GLN A 235 19.90 -25.33 11.89
N GLY A 236 18.65 -25.81 11.94
CA GLY A 236 18.22 -26.84 12.88
C GLY A 236 17.76 -26.36 14.27
N THR A 237 17.74 -25.07 14.55
CA THR A 237 17.30 -24.53 15.86
C THR A 237 15.96 -23.81 15.82
N ASN A 238 15.39 -23.55 14.63
CA ASN A 238 14.24 -22.66 14.44
C ASN A 238 14.38 -21.31 15.16
N THR A 239 15.62 -20.83 15.28
CA THR A 239 15.92 -19.51 15.83
C THR A 239 16.52 -18.65 14.74
N MET A 240 16.16 -17.37 14.77
CA MET A 240 16.73 -16.36 13.88
C MET A 240 17.47 -15.33 14.71
N GLN A 241 18.67 -14.96 14.29
CA GLN A 241 19.42 -13.85 14.87
C GLN A 241 19.41 -12.68 13.89
N VAL A 242 19.24 -11.48 14.42
CA VAL A 242 19.31 -10.22 13.66
C VAL A 242 20.41 -9.36 14.26
N TRP A 243 21.16 -8.67 13.40
CA TRP A 243 22.19 -7.72 13.79
C TRP A 243 21.95 -6.36 13.15
N TRP A 244 22.27 -5.31 13.88
CA TRP A 244 22.18 -3.93 13.42
C TRP A 244 23.26 -3.04 14.04
N GLY A 245 23.60 -1.95 13.35
CA GLY A 245 24.49 -0.91 13.86
C GLY A 245 23.74 0.17 14.65
N THR A 246 24.27 0.56 15.80
CA THR A 246 23.72 1.65 16.63
C THR A 246 24.34 3.01 16.26
N PRO A 247 23.70 4.15 16.64
CA PRO A 247 24.26 5.49 16.49
C PRO A 247 25.58 5.75 17.22
N GLU A 248 26.01 4.86 18.11
CA GLU A 248 27.30 4.95 18.82
C GLU A 248 28.39 4.10 18.15
N GLY A 249 28.08 3.53 16.99
CA GLY A 249 29.00 2.68 16.24
C GLY A 249 29.19 1.29 16.84
N ALA A 250 28.26 0.83 17.68
CA ALA A 250 28.22 -0.55 18.17
C ALA A 250 27.42 -1.45 17.23
N ILE A 251 27.64 -2.77 17.30
CA ILE A 251 26.71 -3.75 16.71
C ILE A 251 25.95 -4.39 17.84
N GLU A 252 24.64 -4.39 17.74
CA GLU A 252 23.74 -5.11 18.62
C GLU A 252 23.11 -6.29 17.89
N THR A 253 22.62 -7.24 18.68
CA THR A 253 21.92 -8.41 18.18
C THR A 253 20.72 -8.76 19.04
N ALA A 254 19.73 -9.39 18.43
CA ALA A 254 18.65 -10.06 19.13
C ALA A 254 18.41 -11.44 18.49
N GLU A 255 18.17 -12.43 19.34
CA GLU A 255 17.73 -13.75 18.92
C GLU A 255 16.22 -13.88 19.09
N PHE A 256 15.54 -14.28 18.02
CA PHE A 256 14.11 -14.45 17.93
C PHE A 256 13.80 -15.96 17.90
N PRO A 257 13.37 -16.55 19.03
CA PRO A 257 12.81 -17.89 19.03
C PRO A 257 11.34 -17.83 18.61
N LEU A 258 10.85 -18.89 17.96
CA LEU A 258 9.45 -19.08 17.53
C LEU A 258 8.37 -18.72 18.58
N GLN A 259 8.71 -18.66 19.88
CA GLN A 259 7.75 -18.47 20.97
C GLN A 259 7.96 -17.21 21.83
N ARG A 260 8.96 -16.35 21.54
CA ARG A 260 9.11 -15.07 22.24
C ARG A 260 9.03 -13.88 21.29
N PHE A 261 7.91 -13.17 21.34
CA PHE A 261 7.69 -11.91 20.63
C PHE A 261 8.40 -10.70 21.25
N HIS A 262 9.23 -10.95 22.28
CA HIS A 262 9.94 -9.99 23.12
C HIS A 262 11.38 -10.44 23.37
N PRO A 263 12.25 -10.47 22.35
CA PRO A 263 13.62 -10.91 22.52
C PRO A 263 14.46 -9.84 23.25
N GLU A 264 15.52 -10.32 23.91
CA GLU A 264 16.49 -9.46 24.58
C GLU A 264 17.57 -9.01 23.60
N THR A 265 17.95 -7.74 23.68
CA THR A 265 19.04 -7.16 22.91
C THR A 265 20.35 -7.37 23.64
N ALA A 266 21.38 -7.81 22.93
CA ALA A 266 22.74 -7.93 23.45
C ALA A 266 23.73 -7.16 22.57
N GLN A 267 24.77 -6.61 23.18
CA GLN A 267 25.88 -6.03 22.44
C GLN A 267 26.70 -7.16 21.79
N PHE A 268 26.89 -7.07 20.47
CA PHE A 268 27.66 -8.02 19.67
C PHE A 268 29.08 -7.52 19.41
N ALA A 269 29.24 -6.23 19.12
CA ALA A 269 30.53 -5.56 18.99
C ALA A 269 30.51 -4.19 19.68
N SER A 270 31.67 -3.77 20.21
CA SER A 270 31.82 -2.53 20.98
C SER A 270 31.60 -1.26 20.15
N ALA A 271 31.42 -0.11 20.81
CA ALA A 271 31.36 1.20 20.14
C ALA A 271 32.61 1.49 19.29
N SER A 272 32.46 2.35 18.27
CA SER A 272 33.51 2.67 17.26
C SER A 272 33.93 1.52 16.34
N THR A 273 33.13 0.45 16.28
CA THR A 273 33.32 -0.67 15.33
C THR A 273 32.68 -0.37 13.97
N VAL A 274 31.72 0.56 13.96
CA VAL A 274 30.76 0.86 12.90
C VAL A 274 30.63 2.39 12.85
N SER A 275 30.36 2.98 11.68
CA SER A 275 30.25 4.44 11.57
C SER A 275 28.86 4.95 11.92
N ASP A 276 28.78 6.13 12.53
CA ASP A 276 27.56 6.95 12.56
C ASP A 276 27.12 7.35 11.14
N THR A 277 28.05 7.30 10.17
CA THR A 277 27.81 7.52 8.73
C THR A 277 27.32 6.27 7.99
N GLY A 278 27.02 5.19 8.71
CA GLY A 278 26.46 3.96 8.16
C GLY A 278 27.49 2.87 7.93
N SER A 279 27.00 1.63 8.06
CA SER A 279 27.75 0.42 7.76
C SER A 279 26.84 -0.64 7.21
N CYS A 280 27.31 -1.32 6.16
CA CYS A 280 26.64 -2.45 5.58
C CYS A 280 27.02 -3.72 6.34
N LEU A 281 26.02 -4.49 6.78
CA LEU A 281 26.17 -5.80 7.40
C LEU A 281 25.81 -6.90 6.39
N ALA A 282 26.61 -7.97 6.40
CA ALA A 282 26.33 -9.21 5.68
C ALA A 282 26.49 -10.41 6.63
N SER A 283 25.70 -11.45 6.43
CA SER A 283 25.80 -12.68 7.21
C SER A 283 25.61 -13.92 6.37
N VAL A 284 26.27 -15.00 6.78
CA VAL A 284 26.19 -16.30 6.11
C VAL A 284 26.36 -17.42 7.14
N SER A 285 25.56 -18.48 6.98
CA SER A 285 25.68 -19.72 7.75
C SER A 285 26.16 -20.82 6.83
N VAL A 286 27.36 -21.33 7.09
CA VAL A 286 27.85 -22.55 6.44
C VAL A 286 27.21 -23.79 7.08
N ASN A 287 27.02 -23.76 8.40
CA ASN A 287 26.25 -24.75 9.16
C ASN A 287 25.95 -24.18 10.57
N SER A 288 25.25 -24.95 11.41
CA SER A 288 24.88 -24.57 12.78
C SER A 288 26.04 -24.16 13.69
N THR A 289 27.27 -24.54 13.35
CA THR A 289 28.48 -24.22 14.11
C THR A 289 29.44 -23.30 13.36
N LYS A 290 29.09 -22.84 12.16
CA LYS A 290 29.93 -21.98 11.32
C LYS A 290 29.10 -20.87 10.73
N GLN A 291 29.04 -19.78 11.48
CA GLN A 291 28.28 -18.58 11.13
C GLN A 291 29.26 -17.42 11.04
N LEU A 292 29.07 -16.55 10.06
CA LEU A 292 29.94 -15.42 9.83
C LEU A 292 29.07 -14.17 9.69
N VAL A 293 29.46 -13.11 10.38
CA VAL A 293 28.85 -11.78 10.28
C VAL A 293 29.97 -10.80 9.96
N TRP A 294 29.76 -9.99 8.93
CA TRP A 294 30.70 -9.01 8.42
C TRP A 294 30.08 -7.63 8.45
N TRP A 295 30.90 -6.61 8.66
CA TRP A 295 30.49 -5.22 8.54
C TRP A 295 31.59 -4.36 7.92
N ILE A 296 31.18 -3.26 7.30
CA ILE A 296 32.08 -2.22 6.81
C ILE A 296 32.28 -1.18 7.93
N THR A 297 33.51 -0.93 8.35
CA THR A 297 33.86 0.10 9.34
C THR A 297 33.78 1.51 8.76
N GLU A 298 33.88 2.54 9.61
CA GLU A 298 33.93 3.94 9.18
C GLU A 298 35.09 4.28 8.24
N THR A 299 36.17 3.50 8.30
CA THR A 299 37.36 3.69 7.46
C THR A 299 37.23 2.99 6.11
N GLY A 300 36.15 2.24 5.88
CA GLY A 300 36.01 1.35 4.73
C GLY A 300 36.77 0.03 4.86
N ALA A 301 37.40 -0.25 6.01
CA ALA A 301 37.90 -1.60 6.31
C ALA A 301 36.73 -2.56 6.53
N ILE A 302 36.89 -3.83 6.15
CA ILE A 302 35.90 -4.88 6.39
C ILE A 302 36.35 -5.72 7.58
N ASP A 303 35.49 -5.80 8.59
CA ASP A 303 35.70 -6.57 9.81
C ASP A 303 34.53 -7.53 10.05
N GLY A 304 34.65 -8.44 11.01
CA GLY A 304 33.65 -9.46 11.23
C GLY A 304 33.77 -10.22 12.53
N GLN A 305 32.86 -11.16 12.74
CA GLN A 305 33.00 -12.22 13.73
C GLN A 305 32.59 -13.56 13.12
N VAL A 306 33.19 -14.62 13.65
CA VAL A 306 32.90 -16.00 13.27
C VAL A 306 32.48 -16.77 14.50
N ASN A 307 31.33 -17.43 14.42
CA ASN A 307 30.91 -18.43 15.38
C ASN A 307 31.42 -19.79 14.91
N SER A 308 32.22 -20.45 15.75
CA SER A 308 32.78 -21.79 15.51
C SER A 308 32.07 -22.89 16.32
N GLY A 309 30.91 -22.58 16.93
CA GLY A 309 30.21 -23.44 17.89
C GLY A 309 30.76 -23.33 19.31
N LYS A 310 31.83 -22.54 19.53
CA LYS A 310 32.39 -22.22 20.85
C LYS A 310 32.10 -20.78 21.30
N GLY A 311 31.22 -20.10 20.57
CA GLY A 311 30.96 -18.67 20.71
C GLY A 311 31.53 -17.86 19.55
N TRP A 312 31.16 -16.60 19.53
CA TRP A 312 31.64 -15.62 18.57
C TRP A 312 33.04 -15.15 18.92
N ALA A 313 33.91 -15.05 17.91
CA ALA A 313 35.24 -14.52 18.02
C ALA A 313 35.58 -13.68 16.78
N SER A 314 36.63 -12.87 16.87
CA SER A 314 37.23 -12.23 15.70
C SER A 314 37.50 -13.27 14.62
N PRO A 315 37.46 -12.92 13.32
CA PRO A 315 37.60 -13.87 12.22
C PRO A 315 38.98 -14.52 12.14
N GLY A 316 39.89 -14.17 13.07
CA GLY A 316 41.23 -14.70 13.26
C GLY A 316 41.32 -16.18 12.93
N THR A 317 41.95 -16.44 11.79
CA THR A 317 42.18 -17.76 11.20
C THR A 317 43.28 -18.56 11.93
N GLY A 318 43.93 -17.94 12.92
CA GLY A 318 44.98 -18.49 13.78
C GLY A 318 45.64 -17.39 14.63
N PRO A 319 46.60 -17.73 15.52
CA PRO A 319 47.30 -16.72 16.31
C PRO A 319 48.18 -15.79 15.44
N GLY A 320 47.82 -14.50 15.35
CA GLY A 320 48.64 -13.45 14.75
C GLY A 320 48.30 -13.02 13.31
N GLU A 321 47.21 -13.50 12.71
CA GLU A 321 46.89 -13.20 11.29
C GLU A 321 45.86 -12.09 11.09
N ALA A 322 46.18 -11.14 10.20
CA ALA A 322 45.26 -10.16 9.63
C ALA A 322 44.49 -10.78 8.45
N TYR A 323 43.18 -10.50 8.34
CA TYR A 323 42.37 -10.86 7.18
C TYR A 323 42.57 -9.81 6.07
N PRO A 324 42.68 -10.24 4.79
CA PRO A 324 43.29 -9.44 3.71
C PRO A 324 42.48 -8.22 3.26
N PHE A 325 41.27 -8.04 3.79
CA PHE A 325 40.35 -6.95 3.49
C PHE A 325 40.08 -6.05 4.72
N ASN A 326 40.76 -6.29 5.84
CA ASN A 326 40.73 -5.40 7.01
C ASN A 326 41.75 -4.27 6.87
N GLU A 327 41.65 -3.55 5.75
CA GLU A 327 42.47 -2.39 5.45
C GLU A 327 41.55 -1.20 5.16
N ALA A 328 41.90 -0.03 5.72
CA ALA A 328 41.15 1.19 5.47
C ALA A 328 41.06 1.48 3.95
N GLY A 329 39.87 1.86 3.49
CA GLY A 329 39.58 2.14 2.07
C GLY A 329 39.32 0.91 1.20
N THR A 330 39.24 -0.30 1.77
CA THR A 330 38.91 -1.53 1.03
C THR A 330 37.52 -1.46 0.38
N ALA A 331 36.53 -0.98 1.13
CA ALA A 331 35.17 -0.78 0.67
C ALA A 331 34.80 0.71 0.65
N SER A 332 33.87 1.06 -0.24
CA SER A 332 33.19 2.35 -0.22
C SER A 332 32.40 2.50 1.08
N THR A 333 32.44 3.70 1.64
CA THR A 333 31.60 4.10 2.78
C THR A 333 30.39 4.94 2.33
N ALA A 334 30.21 5.15 1.02
CA ALA A 334 29.09 5.91 0.49
C ALA A 334 27.76 5.23 0.85
N ASN A 335 26.87 5.97 1.52
CA ASN A 335 25.60 5.46 2.04
C ASN A 335 25.74 4.21 2.93
N GLY A 336 26.81 4.13 3.72
CA GLY A 336 27.15 2.99 4.58
C GLY A 336 27.85 1.83 3.87
N GLY A 337 28.10 1.95 2.57
CA GLY A 337 28.75 0.92 1.76
C GLY A 337 27.78 -0.18 1.28
N SER A 338 28.34 -1.19 0.60
CA SER A 338 27.56 -2.27 0.01
C SER A 338 28.35 -3.57 0.05
N MET A 339 27.76 -4.59 0.68
CA MET A 339 28.39 -5.88 0.89
C MET A 339 27.34 -6.99 0.86
N THR A 340 27.71 -8.14 0.31
CA THR A 340 26.86 -9.33 0.32
C THR A 340 27.73 -10.58 0.39
N SER A 341 27.16 -11.69 0.85
CA SER A 341 27.86 -12.96 0.99
C SER A 341 27.08 -14.08 0.32
N LEU A 342 27.82 -14.99 -0.33
CA LEU A 342 27.26 -16.17 -0.97
C LEU A 342 27.89 -17.43 -0.39
N LEU A 343 27.04 -18.39 -0.03
CA LEU A 343 27.47 -19.71 0.39
C LEU A 343 27.98 -20.53 -0.81
N LEU A 344 29.16 -21.14 -0.70
CA LEU A 344 29.78 -21.99 -1.71
C LEU A 344 29.65 -23.46 -1.29
N GLY A 345 28.49 -24.06 -1.57
CA GLY A 345 28.18 -25.42 -1.11
C GLY A 345 28.22 -25.54 0.41
N ASN A 346 28.75 -26.63 0.95
CA ASN A 346 28.71 -26.89 2.41
C ASN A 346 29.97 -26.48 3.17
N ASN A 347 31.01 -25.97 2.49
CA ASN A 347 32.36 -25.87 3.08
C ASN A 347 33.03 -24.50 2.93
N GLY A 348 32.40 -23.54 2.25
CA GLY A 348 33.00 -22.23 2.01
C GLY A 348 31.98 -21.14 1.79
N THR A 349 32.47 -19.91 1.73
CA THR A 349 31.69 -18.71 1.45
C THR A 349 32.54 -17.77 0.61
N ILE A 350 31.89 -16.86 -0.11
CA ILE A 350 32.54 -15.70 -0.72
C ILE A 350 31.87 -14.43 -0.20
N LEU A 351 32.69 -13.43 0.07
CA LEU A 351 32.26 -12.08 0.44
C LEU A 351 32.51 -11.17 -0.76
N PHE A 352 31.53 -10.33 -1.09
CA PHE A 352 31.60 -9.32 -2.14
C PHE A 352 31.34 -7.95 -1.56
N TRP A 353 32.06 -6.93 -2.04
CA TRP A 353 31.85 -5.55 -1.64
C TRP A 353 32.11 -4.60 -2.80
N VAL A 354 31.60 -3.37 -2.68
CA VAL A 354 31.88 -2.29 -3.64
C VAL A 354 32.98 -1.39 -3.09
N ASP A 355 34.02 -1.14 -3.88
CA ASP A 355 35.08 -0.19 -3.54
C ASP A 355 34.71 1.27 -3.90
N ALA A 356 35.53 2.23 -3.50
CA ALA A 356 35.28 3.65 -3.78
C ALA A 356 35.33 4.02 -5.29
N LYS A 357 35.88 3.16 -6.14
CA LYS A 357 35.97 3.33 -7.60
C LYS A 357 34.86 2.57 -8.34
N GLY A 358 33.96 1.91 -7.63
CA GLY A 358 32.89 1.11 -8.22
C GLY A 358 33.35 -0.24 -8.77
N ALA A 359 34.53 -0.72 -8.40
CA ALA A 359 34.91 -2.12 -8.59
C ALA A 359 34.17 -3.00 -7.58
N ILE A 360 33.94 -4.25 -7.94
CA ILE A 360 33.43 -5.23 -6.97
C ILE A 360 34.59 -6.12 -6.56
N GLY A 361 35.11 -5.88 -5.37
CA GLY A 361 36.10 -6.73 -4.73
C GLY A 361 35.45 -7.99 -4.15
N CYS A 362 36.21 -9.08 -4.07
CA CYS A 362 35.76 -10.27 -3.39
C CYS A 362 36.89 -11.02 -2.68
N CYS A 363 36.49 -11.84 -1.73
CA CYS A 363 37.38 -12.76 -1.03
C CYS A 363 36.65 -14.07 -0.76
N ARG A 364 37.28 -15.20 -1.07
CA ARG A 364 36.75 -16.53 -0.72
C ARG A 364 37.30 -17.01 0.60
N TRP A 365 36.48 -17.75 1.33
CA TRP A 365 36.88 -18.52 2.50
C TRP A 365 36.48 -19.98 2.34
N PHE A 366 37.40 -20.89 2.66
CA PHE A 366 37.10 -22.31 2.81
C PHE A 366 37.55 -22.81 4.16
N ALA A 367 36.81 -23.76 4.72
CA ALA A 367 37.14 -24.40 5.99
C ALA A 367 38.54 -25.04 6.01
N SER A 368 39.03 -25.50 4.85
CA SER A 368 40.33 -26.19 4.72
C SER A 368 41.52 -25.25 4.52
N SER A 369 41.31 -24.04 4.02
CA SER A 369 42.40 -23.14 3.59
C SER A 369 42.29 -21.70 4.11
N GLY A 370 41.25 -21.38 4.86
CA GLY A 370 40.99 -20.01 5.30
C GLY A 370 40.63 -19.07 4.16
N TRP A 371 40.88 -17.78 4.38
CA TRP A 371 40.68 -16.71 3.40
C TRP A 371 41.72 -16.77 2.29
N GLN A 372 41.27 -16.61 1.05
CA GLN A 372 42.12 -16.52 -0.13
C GLN A 372 42.52 -15.07 -0.40
N ALA A 373 43.36 -14.83 -1.41
CA ALA A 373 43.73 -13.47 -1.80
C ALA A 373 42.50 -12.67 -2.27
N VAL A 374 42.50 -11.38 -1.96
CA VAL A 374 41.51 -10.43 -2.48
C VAL A 374 41.77 -10.18 -3.96
N PHE A 375 40.70 -10.12 -4.75
CA PHE A 375 40.75 -9.71 -6.15
C PHE A 375 39.41 -9.11 -6.59
N ASP A 376 39.43 -8.37 -7.68
CA ASP A 376 38.23 -7.78 -8.28
C ASP A 376 37.44 -8.87 -9.02
N ALA A 377 36.20 -9.12 -8.60
CA ALA A 377 35.24 -9.93 -9.33
C ALA A 377 34.73 -9.21 -10.59
N LEU A 378 34.54 -7.89 -10.49
CA LEU A 378 34.19 -7.00 -11.59
C LEU A 378 35.04 -5.72 -11.53
N PRO A 379 35.44 -5.16 -12.69
CA PRO A 379 36.40 -4.06 -12.77
C PRO A 379 35.83 -2.71 -12.26
N PRO A 380 36.70 -1.71 -12.01
CA PRO A 380 36.29 -0.35 -11.66
C PRO A 380 35.25 0.26 -12.61
N GLY A 381 34.33 1.06 -12.05
CA GLY A 381 33.22 1.69 -12.78
C GLY A 381 32.03 0.78 -13.07
N THR A 382 32.05 -0.49 -12.64
CA THR A 382 30.92 -1.41 -12.85
C THR A 382 29.72 -1.06 -11.97
N ALA A 383 29.96 -0.78 -10.68
CA ALA A 383 28.94 -0.50 -9.68
C ALA A 383 28.92 0.98 -9.29
N SER A 384 27.73 1.53 -9.01
CA SER A 384 27.60 2.76 -8.25
C SER A 384 28.13 2.53 -6.83
N ALA A 385 28.87 3.48 -6.28
CA ALA A 385 29.36 3.45 -4.90
C ALA A 385 28.22 3.37 -3.86
N THR A 386 26.99 3.71 -4.25
CA THR A 386 25.78 3.67 -3.43
C THR A 386 24.86 2.49 -3.78
N THR A 387 25.27 1.53 -4.60
CA THR A 387 24.39 0.43 -5.00
C THR A 387 24.08 -0.53 -3.84
N GLN A 388 23.03 -1.34 -3.95
CA GLN A 388 22.88 -2.55 -3.14
C GLN A 388 23.39 -3.74 -3.96
N LEU A 389 24.22 -4.59 -3.36
CA LEU A 389 24.62 -5.85 -3.97
C LEU A 389 23.61 -6.95 -3.67
N THR A 390 23.33 -7.79 -4.66
CA THR A 390 22.56 -9.02 -4.45
C THR A 390 23.26 -10.19 -5.14
N THR A 391 23.29 -11.33 -4.47
CA THR A 391 23.95 -12.55 -4.96
C THR A 391 23.10 -13.77 -4.67
N LEU A 392 23.20 -14.76 -5.54
CA LEU A 392 22.56 -16.06 -5.39
C LEU A 392 23.33 -17.11 -6.19
N SER A 393 23.02 -18.37 -5.94
CA SER A 393 23.45 -19.47 -6.79
C SER A 393 22.24 -20.17 -7.40
N VAL A 394 22.37 -20.52 -8.68
CA VAL A 394 21.41 -21.37 -9.40
C VAL A 394 22.22 -22.49 -10.04
N GLY A 395 21.89 -23.74 -9.71
CA GLY A 395 22.73 -24.87 -10.06
C GLY A 395 24.13 -24.75 -9.43
N SER A 396 25.17 -24.82 -10.25
CA SER A 396 26.56 -24.57 -9.83
C SER A 396 27.07 -23.17 -10.19
N THR A 397 26.23 -22.36 -10.82
CA THR A 397 26.56 -20.99 -11.23
C THR A 397 26.30 -20.02 -10.08
N ALA A 398 27.27 -19.17 -9.79
CA ALA A 398 27.11 -18.03 -8.89
C ALA A 398 26.82 -16.77 -9.70
N TYR A 399 25.86 -15.97 -9.24
CA TYR A 399 25.48 -14.70 -9.85
C TYR A 399 25.62 -13.57 -8.86
N LEU A 400 26.03 -12.42 -9.37
CA LEU A 400 26.13 -11.17 -8.63
C LEU A 400 25.53 -10.06 -9.47
N PHE A 401 24.69 -9.21 -8.87
CA PHE A 401 24.09 -8.06 -9.54
C PHE A 401 24.29 -6.78 -8.73
N CYS A 402 24.36 -5.67 -9.45
CA CYS A 402 24.49 -4.32 -8.94
C CYS A 402 23.83 -3.31 -9.88
N VAL A 403 23.70 -2.08 -9.39
CA VAL A 403 23.31 -0.91 -10.18
C VAL A 403 24.59 -0.15 -10.57
N SER A 404 24.78 0.12 -11.85
CA SER A 404 25.90 0.94 -12.33
C SER A 404 25.68 2.44 -12.04
N PRO A 405 26.73 3.29 -12.16
CA PRO A 405 26.59 4.73 -11.93
C PRO A 405 25.56 5.44 -12.83
N ASP A 406 25.33 4.93 -14.04
CA ASP A 406 24.35 5.42 -15.01
C ASP A 406 22.96 4.75 -14.88
N GLY A 407 22.75 3.96 -13.82
CA GLY A 407 21.45 3.34 -13.52
C GLY A 407 21.10 2.13 -14.39
N ALA A 408 22.08 1.50 -15.04
CA ALA A 408 21.90 0.17 -15.62
C ALA A 408 21.92 -0.91 -14.53
N ILE A 409 21.26 -2.04 -14.77
CA ILE A 409 21.42 -3.22 -13.91
C ILE A 409 22.40 -4.16 -14.60
N VAL A 410 23.54 -4.37 -13.96
CA VAL A 410 24.66 -5.15 -14.48
C VAL A 410 25.17 -6.10 -13.40
N GLY A 411 26.00 -7.05 -13.79
CA GLY A 411 26.48 -8.07 -12.90
C GLY A 411 27.48 -8.99 -13.54
N GLY A 412 27.68 -10.13 -12.92
CA GLY A 412 28.55 -11.17 -13.42
C GLY A 412 28.14 -12.56 -12.97
N SER A 413 28.67 -13.57 -13.67
CA SER A 413 28.53 -14.97 -13.29
C SER A 413 29.86 -15.72 -13.26
N TRP A 414 29.92 -16.72 -12.40
CA TRP A 414 30.96 -17.76 -12.42
C TRP A 414 30.31 -19.14 -12.48
N SER A 415 30.71 -19.93 -13.47
CA SER A 415 30.46 -21.37 -13.45
C SER A 415 31.35 -22.01 -12.39
N ASP A 416 30.77 -22.88 -11.57
CA ASP A 416 31.46 -23.66 -10.55
C ASP A 416 32.30 -22.82 -9.57
N ALA A 417 31.62 -21.85 -8.94
CA ALA A 417 32.22 -20.98 -7.93
C ALA A 417 32.67 -21.72 -6.63
N ASN A 418 32.69 -23.04 -6.62
CA ASN A 418 33.21 -23.84 -5.51
C ASN A 418 34.55 -24.53 -5.86
N SER A 419 35.09 -24.32 -7.07
CA SER A 419 36.30 -25.00 -7.53
C SER A 419 37.30 -24.04 -8.18
N GLY A 420 38.57 -24.46 -8.21
CA GLY A 420 39.65 -23.78 -8.93
C GLY A 420 40.00 -22.37 -8.45
N THR A 421 40.90 -21.73 -9.21
CA THR A 421 41.20 -20.30 -9.09
C THR A 421 40.14 -19.51 -9.84
N LEU A 422 39.57 -18.50 -9.20
CA LEU A 422 38.66 -17.57 -9.87
C LEU A 422 39.41 -16.51 -10.66
N GLY A 423 38.87 -16.17 -11.82
CA GLY A 423 39.19 -14.93 -12.54
C GLY A 423 38.03 -13.93 -12.44
N LEU A 424 38.03 -12.94 -13.33
CA LEU A 424 36.91 -12.02 -13.49
C LEU A 424 35.61 -12.78 -13.80
N MET A 425 34.48 -12.25 -13.33
CA MET A 425 33.18 -12.79 -13.69
C MET A 425 32.86 -12.56 -15.17
N SER A 426 32.13 -13.50 -15.76
CA SER A 426 31.52 -13.30 -17.09
C SER A 426 30.44 -12.23 -16.96
N PRO A 427 30.49 -11.14 -17.74
CA PRO A 427 29.57 -10.01 -17.56
C PRO A 427 28.13 -10.40 -17.87
N VAL A 428 27.20 -9.89 -17.06
CA VAL A 428 25.75 -10.08 -17.21
C VAL A 428 25.08 -8.71 -17.26
N ALA A 429 24.35 -8.42 -18.34
CA ALA A 429 23.52 -7.23 -18.46
C ALA A 429 22.05 -7.60 -18.25
N VAL A 430 21.37 -6.89 -17.35
CA VAL A 430 19.96 -7.17 -16.99
C VAL A 430 19.04 -6.08 -17.54
N ALA A 431 19.37 -4.82 -17.31
CA ALA A 431 18.56 -3.68 -17.74
C ALA A 431 19.46 -2.54 -18.25
N PRO A 432 19.02 -1.77 -19.27
CA PRO A 432 19.82 -0.70 -19.86
C PRO A 432 20.02 0.47 -18.89
N LEU A 433 20.89 1.42 -19.26
CA LEU A 433 21.08 2.69 -18.57
C LEU A 433 19.76 3.43 -18.27
N ASN A 434 19.72 4.18 -17.17
CA ASN A 434 18.55 4.86 -16.62
C ASN A 434 17.37 3.97 -16.19
N SER A 435 17.57 2.66 -16.01
CA SER A 435 16.50 1.75 -15.57
C SER A 435 16.27 1.76 -14.07
N ALA A 436 17.32 2.00 -13.29
CA ALA A 436 17.32 1.91 -11.83
C ALA A 436 17.85 3.19 -11.17
N ALA A 437 17.35 3.48 -9.97
CA ALA A 437 17.93 4.49 -9.11
C ALA A 437 19.24 3.94 -8.50
N PRO A 438 20.40 4.63 -8.62
CA PRO A 438 21.68 4.14 -8.11
C PRO A 438 21.74 3.87 -6.61
N ASP A 439 20.85 4.47 -5.82
CA ASP A 439 20.68 4.29 -4.38
C ASP A 439 19.44 3.46 -4.01
N GLY A 440 18.69 2.99 -5.01
CA GLY A 440 17.47 2.22 -4.83
C GLY A 440 17.69 0.78 -4.37
N GLY A 441 16.63 0.13 -3.94
CA GLY A 441 16.65 -1.29 -3.58
C GLY A 441 16.95 -2.18 -4.78
N LEU A 442 17.77 -3.20 -4.58
CA LEU A 442 18.08 -4.25 -5.55
C LEU A 442 18.05 -5.60 -4.85
N THR A 443 17.35 -6.57 -5.42
CA THR A 443 17.31 -7.94 -4.89
C THR A 443 17.15 -8.95 -6.02
N SER A 444 17.59 -10.17 -5.77
CA SER A 444 17.48 -11.28 -6.73
C SER A 444 17.07 -12.56 -6.02
N ILE A 445 16.32 -13.40 -6.72
CA ILE A 445 15.83 -14.67 -6.20
C ILE A 445 15.79 -15.73 -7.31
N SER A 446 16.10 -16.97 -6.95
CA SER A 446 15.93 -18.11 -7.86
C SER A 446 14.44 -18.42 -7.99
N VAL A 447 13.93 -18.40 -9.22
CA VAL A 447 12.53 -18.76 -9.52
C VAL A 447 12.40 -20.28 -9.63
N ASN A 448 13.39 -20.89 -10.27
CA ASN A 448 13.56 -22.33 -10.40
C ASN A 448 15.04 -22.64 -10.71
N ALA A 449 15.35 -23.90 -10.99
CA ALA A 449 16.72 -24.36 -11.24
C ALA A 449 17.43 -23.73 -12.47
N ARG A 450 16.75 -22.90 -13.28
CA ARG A 450 17.31 -22.26 -14.47
C ARG A 450 16.94 -20.79 -14.62
N GLU A 451 16.16 -20.25 -13.71
CA GLU A 451 15.56 -18.93 -13.84
C GLU A 451 15.80 -18.07 -12.60
N ILE A 452 16.17 -16.82 -12.83
CA ILE A 452 16.45 -15.81 -11.81
C ILE A 452 15.53 -14.63 -12.04
N ALA A 453 14.88 -14.15 -10.99
CA ALA A 453 14.20 -12.87 -10.98
C ALA A 453 15.12 -11.82 -10.35
N VAL A 454 15.27 -10.67 -11.01
CA VAL A 454 15.97 -9.50 -10.47
C VAL A 454 14.96 -8.37 -10.37
N LEU A 455 14.85 -7.78 -9.18
CA LEU A 455 13.91 -6.70 -8.88
C LEU A 455 14.68 -5.46 -8.44
N TRP A 456 14.28 -4.30 -8.93
CA TRP A 456 14.95 -3.04 -8.59
C TRP A 456 13.98 -1.87 -8.47
N THR A 457 14.41 -0.85 -7.74
CA THR A 457 13.71 0.44 -7.67
C THR A 457 14.07 1.30 -8.88
N THR A 458 13.08 1.77 -9.62
CA THR A 458 13.26 2.66 -10.77
C THR A 458 13.44 4.12 -10.33
N PRO A 459 13.99 5.01 -11.18
CA PRO A 459 14.00 6.46 -10.92
C PRO A 459 12.61 7.09 -10.75
N LYS A 460 11.55 6.37 -11.16
CA LYS A 460 10.15 6.78 -10.99
C LYS A 460 9.54 6.28 -9.68
N ASN A 461 10.35 5.77 -8.75
CA ASN A 461 9.88 5.27 -7.46
C ASN A 461 8.84 4.14 -7.62
N SER A 462 9.09 3.22 -8.55
CA SER A 462 8.38 1.94 -8.74
C SER A 462 9.33 0.77 -8.61
N ILE A 463 8.81 -0.45 -8.51
CA ILE A 463 9.58 -1.68 -8.65
C ILE A 463 9.39 -2.21 -10.05
N ASP A 464 10.49 -2.47 -10.74
CA ASP A 464 10.52 -3.24 -11.97
C ASP A 464 11.16 -4.62 -11.70
N ILE A 465 10.81 -5.59 -12.54
CA ILE A 465 11.33 -6.96 -12.49
C ILE A 465 11.81 -7.40 -13.88
N ALA A 466 12.87 -8.20 -13.92
CA ALA A 466 13.33 -8.93 -15.09
C ALA A 466 13.65 -10.39 -14.74
N PHE A 467 13.51 -11.27 -15.73
CA PHE A 467 13.80 -12.70 -15.62
C PHE A 467 14.99 -13.08 -16.50
N LEU A 468 15.92 -13.86 -15.94
CA LEU A 468 17.09 -14.39 -16.65
C LEU A 468 16.99 -15.92 -16.74
N PHE A 469 17.32 -16.50 -17.90
CA PHE A 469 17.32 -17.94 -18.17
C PHE A 469 18.69 -18.43 -18.65
N GLU A 470 19.08 -19.66 -18.27
CA GLU A 470 20.28 -20.33 -18.81
C GLU A 470 19.99 -21.08 -20.14
N GLU A 471 20.84 -20.80 -21.14
CA GLU A 471 21.12 -21.46 -22.43
C GLU A 471 20.10 -21.55 -23.60
N PRO A 472 20.57 -21.36 -24.87
CA PRO A 472 21.78 -20.62 -25.24
C PRO A 472 21.49 -19.15 -24.98
N TYR A 473 22.22 -18.48 -24.07
CA TYR A 473 21.95 -17.14 -23.50
C TYR A 473 20.97 -16.30 -24.34
N SER A 474 19.68 -16.58 -24.19
CA SER A 474 18.63 -15.98 -24.98
C SER A 474 17.70 -15.31 -24.01
N PHE A 475 18.00 -14.02 -23.89
CA PHE A 475 17.31 -13.04 -23.08
C PHE A 475 15.83 -13.04 -23.46
N ARG A 476 14.97 -13.23 -22.47
CA ARG A 476 13.78 -12.40 -22.42
C ARG A 476 14.03 -11.35 -21.36
N ASN A 477 14.64 -10.23 -21.77
CA ASN A 477 14.56 -8.99 -21.00
C ASN A 477 13.10 -8.55 -20.99
N PHE A 478 12.31 -9.18 -20.15
CA PHE A 478 10.94 -8.81 -19.92
C PHE A 478 10.94 -7.89 -18.72
N GLN A 479 11.15 -6.61 -18.99
CA GLN A 479 11.00 -5.56 -18.00
C GLN A 479 9.52 -5.26 -17.85
N ARG A 480 8.97 -5.48 -16.65
CA ARG A 480 7.62 -5.02 -16.31
C ARG A 480 7.64 -4.22 -15.01
N PRO A 481 6.80 -3.17 -14.94
CA PRO A 481 6.50 -2.56 -13.66
C PRO A 481 5.74 -3.59 -12.81
N LEU A 482 6.33 -3.97 -11.69
CA LEU A 482 5.65 -4.74 -10.66
C LEU A 482 4.72 -3.82 -9.85
N THR A 483 5.13 -2.56 -9.67
CA THR A 483 4.32 -1.53 -9.02
C THR A 483 4.19 -0.29 -9.90
N VAL A 484 3.19 0.56 -9.61
CA VAL A 484 3.05 1.83 -10.34
C VAL A 484 4.12 2.84 -9.90
N SER A 485 4.41 3.82 -10.74
CA SER A 485 5.30 4.94 -10.41
C SER A 485 4.84 5.65 -9.12
N GLN A 486 5.78 6.10 -8.29
CA GLN A 486 5.54 6.75 -6.99
C GLN A 486 4.89 5.86 -5.92
N SER A 487 4.93 4.54 -6.06
CA SER A 487 4.43 3.62 -5.02
C SER A 487 5.50 3.21 -3.99
N VAL A 488 6.78 3.42 -4.28
CA VAL A 488 7.93 3.01 -3.45
C VAL A 488 8.64 4.25 -2.92
N LEU A 489 9.02 4.28 -1.65
CA LEU A 489 9.89 5.32 -1.11
C LEU A 489 11.32 5.14 -1.65
N GLY A 490 11.80 6.08 -2.47
CA GLY A 490 13.14 5.99 -3.08
C GLY A 490 14.25 5.84 -2.02
N GLY A 491 15.33 5.14 -2.35
CA GLY A 491 16.44 4.87 -1.41
C GLY A 491 16.14 3.82 -0.34
N THR A 492 15.02 3.10 -0.44
CA THR A 492 14.67 2.00 0.48
C THR A 492 14.93 0.62 -0.14
N GLY A 493 15.05 -0.40 0.72
CA GLY A 493 15.28 -1.78 0.29
C GLY A 493 14.03 -2.46 -0.26
N ILE A 494 14.25 -3.53 -1.03
CA ILE A 494 13.23 -4.47 -1.49
C ILE A 494 13.57 -5.83 -0.88
N ALA A 495 12.57 -6.53 -0.33
CA ALA A 495 12.76 -7.88 0.15
C ALA A 495 11.80 -8.84 -0.56
N VAL A 496 12.28 -10.03 -0.89
CA VAL A 496 11.51 -11.05 -1.60
C VAL A 496 11.65 -12.38 -0.88
N TYR A 497 10.54 -13.10 -0.77
CA TYR A 497 10.50 -14.42 -0.18
C TYR A 497 9.66 -15.39 -1.01
N SER A 498 10.11 -16.63 -1.16
CA SER A 498 9.35 -17.71 -1.81
C SER A 498 8.48 -18.41 -0.78
N MET A 499 7.15 -18.32 -0.95
CA MET A 499 6.19 -18.91 0.00
C MET A 499 5.95 -20.40 -0.29
N GLU A 500 5.23 -20.68 -1.38
CA GLU A 500 4.92 -22.01 -1.90
C GLU A 500 5.34 -22.10 -3.37
N ALA A 501 5.11 -23.25 -4.03
CA ALA A 501 5.49 -23.46 -5.42
C ALA A 501 5.01 -22.30 -6.33
N ASN A 502 5.98 -21.55 -6.87
CA ASN A 502 5.80 -20.41 -7.77
C ASN A 502 5.18 -19.13 -7.19
N GLN A 503 4.85 -19.06 -5.89
CA GLN A 503 4.35 -17.84 -5.24
C GLN A 503 5.44 -17.11 -4.46
N TYR A 504 5.59 -15.83 -4.75
CA TYR A 504 6.60 -14.96 -4.16
C TYR A 504 5.95 -13.76 -3.51
N SER A 505 6.39 -13.46 -2.29
CA SER A 505 5.97 -12.27 -1.57
C SER A 505 7.03 -11.19 -1.72
N VAL A 506 6.63 -10.05 -2.31
CA VAL A 506 7.51 -8.90 -2.55
C VAL A 506 7.11 -7.78 -1.60
N TRP A 507 8.09 -7.24 -0.89
CA TRP A 507 7.91 -6.28 0.19
C TRP A 507 8.71 -5.01 -0.08
N TRP A 508 8.12 -3.87 0.24
CA TRP A 508 8.76 -2.56 0.11
C TRP A 508 8.17 -1.53 1.07
N ILE A 509 8.87 -0.42 1.22
CA ILE A 509 8.39 0.75 1.94
C ILE A 509 7.71 1.70 0.94
N GLY A 510 6.44 2.02 1.16
CA GLY A 510 5.67 2.96 0.36
C GLY A 510 6.07 4.42 0.59
N GLN A 511 5.77 5.30 -0.37
CA GLN A 511 6.06 6.75 -0.28
C GLN A 511 5.54 7.42 1.01
N SER A 512 4.48 6.85 1.59
CA SER A 512 3.90 7.30 2.84
C SER A 512 4.56 6.71 4.08
N SER A 513 5.73 6.10 3.92
CA SER A 513 6.46 5.42 5.01
C SER A 513 5.65 4.27 5.59
N ASP A 514 4.92 3.53 4.75
CA ASP A 514 4.10 2.38 5.12
C ASP A 514 4.69 1.08 4.56
N LEU A 515 4.59 -0.02 5.31
CA LEU A 515 5.04 -1.32 4.82
C LEU A 515 3.99 -1.92 3.87
N ARG A 516 4.41 -2.26 2.66
CA ARG A 516 3.55 -2.80 1.61
C ARG A 516 4.04 -4.16 1.15
N ARG A 517 3.08 -4.99 0.75
CA ARG A 517 3.32 -6.32 0.20
C ARG A 517 2.48 -6.57 -1.03
N THR A 518 3.01 -7.35 -1.96
CA THR A 518 2.20 -8.03 -2.97
C THR A 518 2.67 -9.46 -3.14
N ASN A 519 1.74 -10.35 -3.48
CA ASN A 519 2.05 -11.74 -3.79
C ASN A 519 1.99 -11.93 -5.30
N VAL A 520 3.06 -12.49 -5.84
CA VAL A 520 3.29 -12.58 -7.27
C VAL A 520 3.54 -14.03 -7.63
N ASP A 521 2.83 -14.53 -8.64
CA ASP A 521 3.16 -15.80 -9.27
C ASP A 521 4.10 -15.53 -10.44
N PHE A 522 5.41 -15.73 -10.24
CA PHE A 522 6.44 -15.44 -11.24
C PHE A 522 6.23 -16.21 -12.55
N THR A 523 5.60 -17.39 -12.52
CA THR A 523 5.29 -18.15 -13.75
C THR A 523 4.18 -17.48 -14.58
N LYS A 524 3.35 -16.65 -13.96
CA LYS A 524 2.23 -15.92 -14.58
C LYS A 524 2.52 -14.45 -14.81
N VAL A 525 3.68 -13.92 -14.41
CA VAL A 525 4.04 -12.50 -14.59
C VAL A 525 4.08 -12.10 -16.07
N SER A 526 4.28 -13.06 -16.99
CA SER A 526 4.22 -12.80 -18.43
C SER A 526 2.78 -12.66 -18.98
N SER A 527 1.79 -13.29 -18.34
CA SER A 527 0.40 -13.41 -18.84
C SER A 527 -0.62 -12.54 -18.10
N THR A 528 -0.26 -12.02 -16.93
CA THR A 528 -1.12 -11.12 -16.15
C THR A 528 -0.75 -9.66 -16.41
N PRO A 529 -1.68 -8.78 -16.82
CA PRO A 529 -1.42 -7.33 -16.77
C PRO A 529 -1.13 -6.98 -15.30
N THR A 530 -0.10 -6.14 -15.08
CA THR A 530 0.33 -5.53 -13.79
C THR A 530 -0.49 -5.93 -12.56
N PRO A 531 0.11 -6.62 -11.57
CA PRO A 531 -0.63 -7.45 -10.62
C PRO A 531 -1.44 -6.63 -9.62
N ASP A 532 -2.42 -7.35 -9.04
CA ASP A 532 -3.38 -6.97 -8.02
C ASP A 532 -2.90 -5.99 -6.93
N TRP A 533 -3.90 -5.33 -6.33
CA TRP A 533 -3.81 -4.36 -5.24
C TRP A 533 -2.69 -4.66 -4.23
N PRO A 534 -1.77 -3.72 -3.91
CA PRO A 534 -0.84 -3.93 -2.81
C PRO A 534 -1.63 -4.14 -1.53
N VAL A 535 -1.27 -5.17 -0.78
CA VAL A 535 -1.81 -5.42 0.56
C VAL A 535 -1.07 -4.49 1.51
N PHE A 536 -1.82 -3.66 2.22
CA PHE A 536 -1.28 -2.86 3.31
C PHE A 536 -1.12 -3.76 4.52
N GLU A 537 0.11 -3.86 5.01
CA GLU A 537 0.41 -4.64 6.19
C GLU A 537 0.28 -3.74 7.42
N GLU A 538 -0.20 -4.31 8.53
CA GLU A 538 -0.27 -3.58 9.79
C GLU A 538 1.14 -3.35 10.31
N VAL A 539 1.71 -2.22 9.94
CA VAL A 539 2.83 -1.61 10.65
C VAL A 539 2.37 -1.38 12.09
N GLY A 540 3.18 -1.77 13.08
CA GLY A 540 2.97 -1.38 14.48
C GLY A 540 2.81 0.15 14.64
N PRO A 541 2.77 0.70 15.87
CA PRO A 541 2.35 2.09 16.12
C PRO A 541 3.15 3.23 15.44
N ASP A 542 4.15 2.94 14.60
CA ASP A 542 5.04 3.90 13.95
C ASP A 542 5.25 3.58 12.46
N SER A 543 5.25 4.60 11.60
CA SER A 543 5.57 4.48 10.16
C SER A 543 7.00 3.95 9.95
N CYS A 544 7.32 3.36 8.80
CA CYS A 544 8.69 2.93 8.45
C CYS A 544 9.63 4.14 8.26
N LYS A 545 10.87 4.06 8.71
CA LYS A 545 11.91 5.04 8.39
C LYS A 545 12.44 4.77 6.98
N LYS A 546 12.83 5.84 6.26
CA LYS A 546 13.53 5.72 4.98
C LYS A 546 14.89 5.06 5.20
N MET A 547 15.00 3.77 4.95
CA MET A 547 16.23 2.99 5.10
C MET A 547 16.30 1.84 4.09
N ARG A 548 17.54 1.41 3.81
CA ARG A 548 17.83 0.23 2.97
C ARG A 548 17.45 -1.10 3.63
N SER A 549 17.30 -1.09 4.95
CA SER A 549 17.10 -2.27 5.79
C SER A 549 15.65 -2.74 5.80
N LEU A 550 15.31 -3.54 4.79
CA LEU A 550 14.11 -4.35 4.77
C LEU A 550 14.54 -5.80 4.60
N LEU A 551 14.24 -6.64 5.59
CA LEU A 551 14.64 -8.05 5.62
C LEU A 551 13.40 -8.92 5.69
N VAL A 552 13.42 -10.04 4.97
CA VAL A 552 12.42 -11.10 5.09
C VAL A 552 13.17 -12.41 5.26
N GLN A 553 12.86 -13.14 6.34
CA GLN A 553 13.60 -14.33 6.73
C GLN A 553 12.65 -15.46 7.12
N LYS A 554 12.92 -16.66 6.58
CA LYS A 554 12.23 -17.88 7.02
C LYS A 554 12.75 -18.32 8.38
N VAL A 555 11.84 -18.49 9.34
CA VAL A 555 12.15 -18.94 10.70
C VAL A 555 11.85 -20.42 10.88
N SER A 556 10.74 -20.91 10.31
CA SER A 556 10.35 -22.33 10.31
C SER A 556 9.67 -22.74 9.01
N GLY A 557 9.16 -23.97 8.95
CA GLY A 557 8.42 -24.48 7.79
C GLY A 557 7.24 -23.60 7.37
N THR A 558 6.58 -22.96 8.34
CA THR A 558 5.35 -22.17 8.17
C THR A 558 5.50 -20.71 8.59
N GLN A 559 6.61 -20.30 9.22
CA GLN A 559 6.77 -18.94 9.72
C GLN A 559 7.82 -18.15 8.95
N VAL A 560 7.45 -16.93 8.58
CA VAL A 560 8.29 -15.93 7.93
C VAL A 560 8.22 -14.64 8.73
N ASP A 561 9.36 -14.08 9.07
CA ASP A 561 9.42 -12.82 9.78
C ASP A 561 9.98 -11.72 8.86
N VAL A 562 9.39 -10.54 8.95
CA VAL A 562 9.80 -9.34 8.21
C VAL A 562 10.30 -8.31 9.19
N PHE A 563 11.49 -7.78 8.97
CA PHE A 563 12.11 -6.76 9.81
C PHE A 563 12.35 -5.47 9.03
N TYR A 564 12.06 -4.36 9.70
CA TYR A 564 12.21 -3.01 9.16
C TYR A 564 12.58 -2.06 10.30
N VAL A 565 12.89 -0.81 9.95
CA VAL A 565 13.13 0.24 10.94
C VAL A 565 11.95 1.18 10.98
N ASN A 566 11.42 1.44 12.16
CA ASN A 566 10.30 2.36 12.37
C ASN A 566 10.77 3.82 12.45
N ALA A 567 9.82 4.77 12.48
CA ALA A 567 10.07 6.20 12.43
C ALA A 567 10.87 6.72 13.63
N LYS A 568 10.84 6.00 14.77
CA LYS A 568 11.65 6.31 15.95
C LYS A 568 13.10 5.82 15.80
N GLY A 569 13.43 5.20 14.67
CA GLY A 569 14.74 4.61 14.42
C GLY A 569 14.89 3.23 15.05
N ALA A 570 13.80 2.59 15.50
CA ALA A 570 13.88 1.28 16.15
C ALA A 570 13.61 0.11 15.21
N VAL A 571 14.33 -0.99 15.42
CA VAL A 571 14.06 -2.27 14.75
C VAL A 571 12.67 -2.75 15.17
N ALA A 572 11.83 -3.00 14.19
CA ALA A 572 10.48 -3.54 14.34
C ALA A 572 10.33 -4.75 13.42
N GLY A 573 9.39 -5.64 13.74
CA GLY A 573 9.10 -6.77 12.88
C GLY A 573 7.65 -7.20 12.87
N LEU A 574 7.31 -7.98 11.85
CA LEU A 574 6.03 -8.67 11.72
C LEU A 574 6.32 -10.15 11.48
N SER A 575 5.63 -11.00 12.23
CA SER A 575 5.65 -12.43 12.01
C SER A 575 4.44 -12.86 11.19
N TYR A 576 4.66 -13.66 10.16
CA TYR A 576 3.66 -14.21 9.27
C TYR A 576 3.68 -15.74 9.34
N GLU A 577 2.57 -16.34 9.74
CA GLU A 577 2.34 -17.78 9.65
C GLU A 577 1.57 -18.08 8.34
N SER A 578 2.18 -18.87 7.46
CA SER A 578 1.59 -19.40 6.22
C SER A 578 0.78 -20.65 6.48
#